data_AF-A0A929F6I1-F1
#
_entry.id   AF-A0A929F6I1-F1
#
_cell.length_a   1.000
_cell.length_b   1.000
_cell.length_c   1.000
_cell.angle_alpha   90.00
_cell.angle_beta   90.00
_cell.angle_gamma   90.00
#
_symmetry.space_group_name_H-M   'P 1'
#
loop_
_entity.id
_entity.type
_entity.pdbx_description
1 polymer ?
#
loop_
_entity_poly.entity_id
_entity_poly.type
_entity_poly.pdbx_seq_one_letter_code
_entity_poly.pdbx_strand_id
1 'polypeptide(L)'
;MLAFLLDMKPVPVVGYKRSKRQSDFEGSASYGYCASHKLNYFGYKLMMLTTLSGLPLVYDLVPANTENVRRLKQSSVISKDAPF
;
A
#
# COMPACT_ATOMS: atom_id res chain seq x y z
N MET A 1 -9.58 3.51 -25.56
CA MET A 1 -8.95 4.28 -24.47
C MET A 1 -8.50 3.27 -23.42
N LEU A 2 -7.20 3.19 -23.12
CA LEU A 2 -6.70 2.34 -22.02
C LEU A 2 -6.95 3.08 -20.70
N ALA A 3 -7.70 2.46 -19.79
CA ALA A 3 -7.95 2.98 -18.46
C ALA A 3 -7.55 1.94 -17.42
N PHE A 4 -6.93 2.40 -16.35
CA PHE A 4 -6.44 1.59 -15.25
C PHE A 4 -7.13 1.99 -13.96
N LEU A 5 -7.35 1.03 -13.09
CA LEU A 5 -7.88 1.23 -11.75
C LEU A 5 -6.73 1.16 -10.75
N LEU A 6 -6.71 2.08 -9.81
CA LEU A 6 -5.80 2.06 -8.68
C LEU A 6 -6.60 1.77 -7.42
N ASP A 7 -6.23 0.71 -6.70
CA ASP A 7 -6.82 0.38 -5.40
C ASP A 7 -5.76 0.38 -4.30
N MET A 8 -6.18 0.72 -3.08
CA MET A 8 -5.33 0.72 -1.90
C MET A 8 -6.02 0.02 -0.73
N LYS A 9 -5.41 -1.07 -0.24
CA LYS A 9 -5.96 -1.88 0.85
C LYS A 9 -5.04 -1.86 2.07
N PRO A 10 -5.58 -1.66 3.30
CA PRO A 10 -4.77 -1.82 4.51
C PRO A 10 -4.38 -3.28 4.71
N VAL A 11 -3.11 -3.53 5.00
CA VAL A 11 -2.51 -4.83 5.32
C VAL A 11 -1.96 -4.78 6.75
N PRO A 12 -2.78 -5.09 7.77
CA PRO A 12 -2.33 -5.18 9.15
C PRO A 12 -1.42 -6.40 9.34
N VAL A 13 -0.23 -6.21 9.89
CA VAL A 13 0.77 -7.30 10.07
C VAL A 13 0.97 -7.68 11.53
N VAL A 14 0.61 -6.81 12.48
CA VAL A 14 0.62 -7.16 13.91
C VAL A 14 -0.65 -6.64 14.58
N GLY A 15 -1.38 -7.54 15.24
CA GLY A 15 -2.67 -7.29 15.94
C GLY A 15 -2.58 -6.38 17.17
N TYR A 16 -3.30 -6.63 18.26
CA TYR A 16 -3.17 -5.82 19.47
C TYR A 16 -1.96 -6.28 20.31
N LYS A 17 -0.89 -5.47 20.42
CA LYS A 17 0.31 -5.77 21.24
C LYS A 17 0.85 -4.46 21.80
N ARG A 18 1.31 -4.45 23.06
CA ARG A 18 1.86 -3.26 23.74
C ARG A 18 3.08 -2.65 23.04
N SER A 19 3.95 -3.48 22.48
CA SER A 19 5.12 -3.05 21.71
C SER A 19 5.24 -3.84 20.42
N LYS A 20 5.46 -3.12 19.31
CA LYS A 20 5.70 -3.67 17.96
C LYS A 20 7.19 -3.79 17.63
N ARG A 21 8.04 -3.19 18.47
CA ARG A 21 9.49 -3.13 18.29
C ARG A 21 10.21 -4.48 18.30
N GLN A 22 9.55 -5.50 18.83
CA GLN A 22 10.03 -6.88 18.86
C GLN A 22 9.30 -7.76 17.82
N SER A 23 8.87 -7.17 16.71
CA SER A 23 8.29 -7.94 15.60
C SER A 23 9.24 -7.88 14.41
N ASP A 24 9.15 -8.87 13.54
CA ASP A 24 9.95 -8.94 12.29
C ASP A 24 9.59 -7.81 11.31
N PHE A 25 8.53 -7.07 11.60
CA PHE A 25 8.06 -5.92 10.83
C PHE A 25 8.54 -4.57 11.39
N GLU A 26 9.33 -4.56 12.47
CA GLU A 26 9.91 -3.33 13.00
C GLU A 26 10.89 -2.72 11.99
N GLY A 27 10.84 -1.40 11.82
CA GLY A 27 11.67 -0.67 10.87
C GLY A 27 11.14 -0.63 9.43
N SER A 28 10.29 -1.59 9.05
CA SER A 28 9.68 -1.65 7.71
C SER A 28 8.19 -1.34 7.70
N ALA A 29 7.44 -1.74 8.73
CA ALA A 29 6.03 -1.39 8.90
C ALA A 29 5.87 -0.12 9.75
N SER A 30 4.69 0.52 9.65
CA SER A 30 4.37 1.69 10.46
C SER A 30 2.91 1.71 10.85
N TYR A 31 2.54 2.65 11.71
CA TYR A 31 1.14 2.92 12.06
C TYR A 31 0.46 3.74 10.98
N GLY A 32 -0.79 3.40 10.67
CA GLY A 32 -1.61 4.18 9.76
C GLY A 32 -3.09 4.05 10.05
N TYR A 33 -3.84 4.92 9.41
CA TYR A 33 -5.30 4.96 9.50
C TYR A 33 -5.93 4.74 8.12
N CYS A 34 -6.92 3.87 8.06
CA CYS A 34 -7.76 3.66 6.88
C CYS A 34 -9.17 4.18 7.17
N ALA A 35 -9.51 5.32 6.58
CA ALA A 35 -10.79 6.00 6.81
C ALA A 35 -12.00 5.18 6.33
N SER A 36 -11.89 4.51 5.18
CA SER A 36 -12.98 3.69 4.61
C SER A 36 -13.38 2.53 5.51
N HIS A 37 -12.44 2.00 6.30
CA HIS A 37 -12.66 0.90 7.24
C HIS A 37 -12.70 1.35 8.71
N LYS A 38 -12.59 2.66 8.99
CA LYS A 38 -12.42 3.23 10.34
C LYS A 38 -11.34 2.48 11.16
N LEU A 39 -10.26 2.07 10.50
CA LEU A 39 -9.29 1.13 11.04
C LEU A 39 -7.95 1.81 11.32
N ASN A 40 -7.52 1.78 12.58
CA ASN A 40 -6.14 2.06 12.98
C ASN A 40 -5.37 0.74 13.01
N TYR A 41 -4.22 0.67 12.34
CA TYR A 41 -3.44 -0.56 12.23
C TYR A 41 -1.94 -0.29 12.16
N PHE A 42 -1.16 -1.31 12.54
CA PHE A 42 0.28 -1.37 12.32
C PHE A 42 0.56 -2.33 11.17
N GLY A 43 1.21 -1.85 10.11
CA GLY A 43 1.50 -2.64 8.92
C GLY A 43 1.78 -1.81 7.69
N TYR A 44 1.21 -2.26 6.57
CA TYR A 44 1.44 -1.72 5.24
C TYR A 44 0.13 -1.34 4.57
N LYS A 45 0.22 -0.52 3.52
CA LYS A 45 -0.82 -0.31 2.53
C LYS A 45 -0.39 -1.07 1.27
N LEU A 46 -1.23 -1.97 0.80
CA LEU A 46 -1.11 -2.55 -0.53
C LEU A 46 -1.61 -1.54 -1.53
N MET A 47 -0.75 -1.08 -2.43
CA MET A 47 -1.12 -0.29 -3.60
C MET A 47 -1.11 -1.20 -4.82
N MET A 48 -2.18 -1.21 -5.60
CA MET A 48 -2.29 -2.07 -6.77
C MET A 48 -2.88 -1.32 -7.96
N LEU A 49 -2.24 -1.49 -9.11
CA LEU A 49 -2.74 -1.04 -10.41
C LEU A 49 -3.34 -2.23 -11.16
N THR A 50 -4.59 -2.11 -11.58
CA THR A 50 -5.30 -3.16 -12.30
C THR A 50 -5.87 -2.64 -13.61
N THR A 51 -6.06 -3.55 -14.56
CA THR A 51 -6.88 -3.30 -15.75
C THR A 51 -8.36 -3.18 -15.36
N LEU A 52 -9.19 -2.58 -16.22
CA LEU A 52 -10.65 -2.59 -16.04
C LEU A 52 -11.26 -4.00 -15.94
N SER A 53 -10.61 -5.00 -16.52
CA SER A 53 -10.99 -6.42 -16.41
C SER A 53 -10.57 -7.07 -15.08
N GLY A 54 -9.90 -6.34 -14.19
CA GLY A 54 -9.48 -6.84 -12.89
C GLY A 54 -8.15 -7.58 -12.85
N LEU A 55 -7.39 -7.62 -13.96
CA LEU A 55 -6.03 -8.18 -13.96
C LEU A 55 -5.05 -7.22 -13.25
N PRO A 56 -4.34 -7.68 -12.19
CA PRO A 56 -3.31 -6.89 -11.52
C PRO A 56 -2.06 -6.79 -12.38
N LEU A 57 -1.64 -5.56 -12.68
CA LEU A 57 -0.44 -5.27 -13.47
C LEU A 57 0.78 -5.06 -12.58
N VAL A 58 0.61 -4.23 -11.55
CA VAL A 58 1.69 -3.85 -10.63
C VAL A 58 1.12 -3.75 -9.23
N TYR A 59 1.89 -4.18 -8.24
CA TYR A 59 1.57 -4.00 -6.83
C TYR A 59 2.81 -3.60 -6.04
N ASP A 60 2.59 -2.88 -4.94
CA ASP A 60 3.64 -2.50 -4.00
C ASP A 60 3.09 -2.49 -2.56
N LEU A 61 3.96 -2.78 -1.60
CA LEU A 61 3.65 -2.71 -0.17
C LEU A 61 4.42 -1.56 0.45
N VAL A 62 3.69 -0.54 0.89
CA VAL A 62 4.29 0.65 1.51
C VAL A 62 3.91 0.75 2.98
N PRO A 63 4.77 1.29 3.85
CA PRO A 63 4.44 1.45 5.27
C PRO A 63 3.13 2.22 5.45
N ALA A 64 2.32 1.88 6.46
CA ALA A 64 0.96 2.42 6.58
C ALA A 64 0.88 3.94 6.76
N ASN A 65 1.95 4.60 7.22
CA ASN A 65 2.03 6.06 7.32
C ASN A 65 2.38 6.77 6.00
N THR A 66 2.56 6.02 4.90
CA THR A 66 2.91 6.60 3.61
C THR A 66 1.76 7.44 3.06
N GLU A 67 2.07 8.67 2.64
CA GLU A 67 1.13 9.56 1.96
C GLU A 67 0.86 9.06 0.54
N ASN A 68 -0.42 8.86 0.22
CA ASN A 68 -0.85 8.29 -1.06
C ASN A 68 -0.39 9.15 -2.26
N VAL A 69 -0.48 10.48 -2.14
CA VAL A 69 -0.14 11.42 -3.23
C VAL A 69 1.36 11.40 -3.54
N ARG A 70 2.22 11.35 -2.52
CA ARG A 70 3.68 11.33 -2.71
C ARG A 70 4.12 10.05 -3.40
N ARG A 71 3.58 8.90 -2.97
CA ARG A 71 3.95 7.61 -3.55
C ARG A 71 3.44 7.47 -4.99
N LEU A 72 2.25 7.99 -5.29
CA LEU A 72 1.70 7.99 -6.65
C LEU A 72 2.59 8.70 -7.67
N LYS A 73 3.22 9.82 -7.26
CA LYS A 73 4.19 10.52 -8.12
C LYS A 73 5.44 9.69 -8.40
N GLN A 74 5.77 8.75 -7.51
CA GLN A 74 6.95 7.90 -7.64
C GLN A 74 6.63 6.59 -8.36
N SER A 75 5.40 6.08 -8.25
CA SER A 75 4.92 4.94 -9.06
C SER A 75 4.61 5.34 -10.50
N SER A 76 4.21 6.58 -10.78
CA SER A 76 4.07 7.08 -12.15
C SER A 76 5.42 7.27 -12.87
N VAL A 77 6.52 7.37 -12.12
CA VAL A 77 7.88 7.26 -12.66
C VAL A 77 8.16 5.80 -13.04
N ILE A 78 7.83 4.85 -12.16
CA ILE A 78 8.02 3.41 -12.40
C ILE A 78 7.16 2.90 -13.56
N SER A 79 5.95 3.43 -13.78
CA SER A 79 5.09 3.02 -14.90
C SER A 79 5.62 3.43 -16.27
N LYS A 80 6.60 4.34 -16.36
CA LYS A 80 7.27 4.65 -17.64
C LYS A 80 8.33 3.62 -18.01
N ASP A 81 8.83 2.88 -17.02
CA ASP A 81 9.92 1.91 -17.17
C ASP A 81 9.45 0.46 -16.97
N ALA A 82 8.14 0.24 -16.82
CA ALA A 82 7.58 -1.10 -16.71
C ALA A 82 7.76 -1.84 -18.05
N PRO A 83 8.39 -3.02 -18.08
CA PRO A 83 8.65 -3.76 -19.30
C PRO A 83 7.37 -4.46 -19.78
N PHE A 84 6.43 -3.69 -20.33
CA PHE A 84 5.40 -4.11 -21.28
C PHE A 84 5.05 -2.96 -22.20
#